data_AF-A0A956EHU3-F1
#
_entry.id   AF-A0A956EHU3-F1
#
_cell.length_a   1.000
_cell.length_b   1.000
_cell.length_c   1.000
_cell.angle_alpha   90.00
_cell.angle_beta   90.00
_cell.angle_gamma   90.00
#
_symmetry.space_group_name_H-M   'P 1'
#
loop_
_entity.id
_entity.type
_entity.pdbx_description
1 polymer ?
#
loop_
_entity_poly.entity_id
_entity_poly.type
_entity_poly.pdbx_seq_one_letter_code
_entity_poly.pdbx_strand_id
1 'polypeptide(L)'
;ASESASASVTVTATASATEGTSGASASASSGESSGVGTTAPAPCDTGPECTSPGDPDGDPGPTTVPYFRGRACVAKAVKPGEAIPIRLEACMHPCLKTNAFAYRHAFRCPGGACEATAVLWFGDVTGSECPSDVFAKFDPALCVYKPAIDIKAGPLGDFEGDAPIVIPYLSNDQTAEIAAGADTSAEIWSRIDANVQEESRLFTVSVAAGSPSAPAACDDPDLCDCRDVGF
;
A
#
# COMPACT_ATOMS: atom_id res chain seq x y z
N ALA A 1 -0.59 -29.31 -1.79
CA ALA A 1 -0.88 -28.04 -2.48
C ALA A 1 -1.67 -27.20 -1.50
N SER A 2 -1.01 -26.27 -0.81
CA SER A 2 -1.70 -25.43 0.18
C SER A 2 -2.28 -24.21 -0.53
N GLU A 3 -3.57 -23.97 -0.25
CA GLU A 3 -4.43 -22.95 -0.84
C GLU A 3 -3.88 -21.54 -0.62
N SER A 4 -3.89 -20.71 -1.66
CA SER A 4 -3.71 -19.27 -1.52
C SER A 4 -5.02 -18.66 -1.01
N ALA A 5 -5.02 -18.04 0.16
CA ALA A 5 -6.20 -17.34 0.68
C ALA A 5 -5.95 -15.82 0.78
N SER A 6 -7.02 -15.05 0.54
CA SER A 6 -7.04 -13.59 0.68
C SER A 6 -8.34 -13.22 1.38
N ALA A 7 -8.26 -12.28 2.31
CA ALA A 7 -9.42 -11.66 2.93
C ALA A 7 -9.30 -10.13 2.89
N SER A 8 -10.45 -9.47 2.83
CA SER A 8 -10.58 -8.02 2.85
C SER A 8 -11.01 -7.55 4.23
N VAL A 9 -10.37 -6.49 4.74
CA VAL A 9 -10.80 -5.80 5.96
C VAL A 9 -10.93 -4.32 5.64
N THR A 10 -12.16 -3.80 5.74
CA THR A 10 -12.44 -2.38 5.61
C THR A 10 -12.62 -1.78 7.00
N VAL A 11 -11.83 -0.77 7.35
CA VAL A 11 -11.95 -0.04 8.61
C VAL A 11 -12.25 1.42 8.30
N THR A 12 -13.52 1.80 8.34
CA THR A 12 -13.92 3.19 8.13
C THR A 12 -13.61 4.01 9.39
N ALA A 13 -12.65 4.94 9.30
CA ALA A 13 -12.53 5.99 10.30
C ALA A 13 -13.69 6.97 10.15
N THR A 14 -14.44 7.23 11.23
CA THR A 14 -15.58 8.14 11.19
C THR A 14 -15.09 9.58 11.24
N ALA A 15 -15.14 10.29 10.11
CA ALA A 15 -15.01 11.74 10.05
C ALA A 15 -16.31 12.35 9.50
N SER A 16 -16.93 13.22 10.31
CA SER A 16 -18.22 13.86 10.05
C SER A 16 -18.20 14.68 8.76
N ALA A 17 -19.21 14.46 7.91
CA ALA A 17 -19.44 15.18 6.67
C ALA A 17 -19.82 16.66 6.91
N THR A 18 -19.52 17.51 5.93
CA THR A 18 -20.36 18.67 5.63
C THR A 18 -20.46 18.85 4.12
N GLU A 19 -21.69 18.95 3.65
CA GLU A 19 -22.12 19.05 2.26
C GLU A 19 -21.69 20.35 1.55
N GLY A 20 -21.66 20.31 0.22
CA GLY A 20 -21.61 21.48 -0.65
C GLY A 20 -21.90 21.14 -2.12
N THR A 21 -23.10 21.48 -2.58
CA THR A 21 -23.69 21.21 -3.90
C THR A 21 -23.26 22.20 -4.99
N SER A 22 -23.47 21.79 -6.27
CA SER A 22 -23.70 22.58 -7.53
C SER A 22 -22.50 22.60 -8.48
N GLY A 23 -22.56 22.38 -9.80
CA GLY A 23 -23.63 22.16 -10.76
C GLY A 23 -23.18 22.61 -12.17
N ALA A 24 -23.65 21.89 -13.21
CA ALA A 24 -23.78 22.28 -14.63
C ALA A 24 -22.61 22.12 -15.64
N SER A 25 -23.04 21.73 -16.85
CA SER A 25 -22.34 21.17 -18.01
C SER A 25 -21.85 22.21 -19.05
N ALA A 26 -20.90 21.82 -19.91
CA ALA A 26 -21.06 21.56 -21.36
C ALA A 26 -19.91 22.03 -22.29
N SER A 27 -19.54 21.09 -23.19
CA SER A 27 -19.21 21.22 -24.62
C SER A 27 -17.84 21.75 -25.10
N ALA A 28 -17.37 21.00 -26.11
CA ALA A 28 -16.07 21.00 -26.76
C ALA A 28 -15.82 22.14 -27.75
N SER A 29 -14.54 22.32 -28.12
CA SER A 29 -14.18 22.77 -29.48
C SER A 29 -12.77 22.30 -29.86
N SER A 30 -12.64 21.89 -31.12
CA SER A 30 -11.48 21.29 -31.77
C SER A 30 -10.45 22.32 -32.24
N GLY A 31 -9.18 21.90 -32.33
CA GLY A 31 -8.12 22.62 -33.01
C GLY A 31 -6.89 21.74 -33.27
N GLU A 32 -6.81 21.17 -34.47
CA GLU A 32 -5.56 20.75 -35.16
C GLU A 32 -4.56 21.93 -35.22
N SER A 33 -3.24 21.83 -35.40
CA SER A 33 -2.27 20.79 -35.77
C SER A 33 -0.87 21.44 -35.61
N SER A 34 0.19 20.66 -35.36
CA SER A 34 1.45 20.66 -36.13
C SER A 34 2.62 20.14 -35.30
N GLY A 35 3.25 19.08 -35.81
CA GLY A 35 4.19 18.26 -35.07
C GLY A 35 5.56 18.87 -34.79
N VAL A 36 6.15 18.36 -33.72
CA VAL A 36 7.58 18.07 -33.61
C VAL A 36 7.66 16.64 -33.07
N GLY A 37 8.37 15.77 -33.79
CA GLY A 37 8.62 14.40 -33.38
C GLY A 37 9.31 14.38 -32.03
N THR A 38 8.52 14.20 -30.99
CA THR A 38 9.00 13.92 -29.65
C THR A 38 8.73 12.44 -29.50
N THR A 39 9.79 11.63 -29.43
CA THR A 39 9.70 10.26 -28.91
C THR A 39 8.85 10.36 -27.65
N ALA A 40 7.70 9.68 -27.62
CA ALA A 40 6.85 9.66 -26.43
C ALA A 40 7.74 9.35 -25.22
N PRO A 41 7.62 10.08 -24.09
CA PRO A 41 8.31 9.67 -22.88
C PRO A 41 7.99 8.20 -22.67
N ALA A 42 9.02 7.36 -22.48
CA ALA A 42 8.80 5.97 -22.14
C ALA A 42 7.80 5.93 -20.97
N PRO A 43 6.73 5.12 -21.05
CA PRO A 43 5.72 5.11 -20.01
C PRO A 43 6.41 4.73 -18.71
N CYS A 44 6.25 5.57 -17.70
CA CYS A 44 6.84 5.37 -16.40
C CYS A 44 6.01 4.27 -15.73
N ASP A 45 6.30 3.00 -16.04
CA ASP A 45 5.42 1.89 -15.67
C ASP A 45 6.02 0.95 -14.60
N THR A 46 7.30 1.09 -14.23
CA THR A 46 8.00 0.01 -13.51
C THR A 46 8.99 0.43 -12.42
N GLY A 47 8.84 1.61 -11.80
CA GLY A 47 9.74 2.05 -10.72
C GLY A 47 9.06 2.82 -9.59
N PRO A 48 9.71 2.94 -8.42
CA PRO A 48 9.24 3.80 -7.31
C PRO A 48 9.19 5.29 -7.68
N GLU A 49 9.80 5.65 -8.81
CA GLU A 49 9.74 6.97 -9.46
C GLU A 49 8.47 7.19 -10.30
N CYS A 50 7.64 6.17 -10.45
CA CYS A 50 6.51 6.15 -11.37
C CYS A 50 5.18 6.01 -10.62
N THR A 51 4.66 7.13 -10.15
CA THR A 51 3.22 7.27 -9.91
C THR A 51 2.66 8.14 -11.01
N SER A 52 1.55 7.73 -11.63
CA SER A 52 0.91 8.42 -12.76
C SER A 52 0.99 9.95 -12.61
N PRO A 53 1.34 10.70 -13.68
CA PRO A 53 1.40 12.14 -13.61
C PRO A 53 0.01 12.65 -13.21
N GLY A 54 -0.11 13.20 -12.00
CA GLY A 54 -1.24 14.04 -11.66
C GLY A 54 -1.29 15.21 -12.65
N ASP A 55 -2.49 15.68 -12.97
CA ASP A 55 -2.66 16.92 -13.72
C ASP A 55 -1.78 18.02 -13.10
N PRO A 56 -1.02 18.79 -13.91
CA PRO A 56 -0.10 19.82 -13.41
C PRO A 56 -0.82 20.96 -12.68
N ASP A 57 -2.15 20.98 -12.69
CA ASP A 57 -3.02 21.99 -12.11
C ASP A 57 -3.96 21.39 -11.02
N GLY A 58 -3.40 21.01 -9.88
CA GLY A 58 -3.94 21.52 -8.60
C GLY A 58 -5.01 20.76 -7.81
N ASP A 59 -5.56 19.62 -8.25
CA ASP A 59 -6.41 18.76 -7.40
C ASP A 59 -6.38 17.31 -7.90
N PRO A 60 -5.81 16.35 -7.14
CA PRO A 60 -5.71 14.97 -7.61
C PRO A 60 -7.07 14.24 -7.74
N GLY A 61 -8.19 14.87 -7.37
CA GLY A 61 -9.48 14.18 -7.31
C GLY A 61 -9.48 13.02 -6.31
N PRO A 62 -10.60 12.32 -6.09
CA PRO A 62 -10.63 11.16 -5.21
C PRO A 62 -9.79 10.03 -5.82
N THR A 63 -8.71 9.66 -5.16
CA THR A 63 -7.82 8.58 -5.62
C THR A 63 -7.53 7.56 -4.52
N THR A 64 -7.21 6.34 -4.94
CA THR A 64 -6.77 5.26 -4.05
C THR A 64 -5.26 5.32 -3.95
N VAL A 65 -4.75 5.51 -2.74
CA VAL A 65 -3.32 5.73 -2.48
C VAL A 65 -2.78 4.56 -1.65
N PRO A 66 -1.88 3.73 -2.17
CA PRO A 66 -1.26 2.68 -1.38
C PRO A 66 -0.37 3.25 -0.27
N TYR A 67 0.02 2.38 0.65
CA TYR A 67 1.16 2.64 1.51
C TYR A 67 2.45 2.75 0.67
N PHE A 68 2.83 3.98 0.34
CA PHE A 68 4.05 4.25 -0.42
C PHE A 68 5.30 4.24 0.45
N ARG A 69 5.28 4.93 1.58
CA ARG A 69 6.47 5.14 2.41
C ARG A 69 6.11 5.50 3.83
N GLY A 70 7.09 5.44 4.71
CA GLY A 70 6.95 5.74 6.12
C GLY A 70 7.63 4.70 6.96
N ARG A 71 7.07 4.38 8.13
CA ARG A 71 7.63 3.39 9.05
C ARG A 71 6.77 2.14 9.05
N ALA A 72 7.41 0.99 8.86
CA ALA A 72 6.79 -0.32 8.94
C ALA A 72 7.42 -1.13 10.07
N CYS A 73 6.57 -1.76 10.89
CA CYS A 73 6.97 -2.68 11.95
C CYS A 73 6.27 -4.02 11.74
N VAL A 74 7.03 -5.12 11.73
CA VAL A 74 6.51 -6.48 11.57
C VAL A 74 6.95 -7.33 12.75
N ALA A 75 6.07 -8.18 13.28
CA ALA A 75 6.45 -9.07 14.38
C ALA A 75 7.65 -9.95 13.98
N LYS A 76 8.65 -10.07 14.87
CA LYS A 76 9.85 -10.88 14.63
C LYS A 76 9.56 -12.38 14.68
N ALA A 77 8.59 -12.78 15.51
CA ALA A 77 8.20 -14.17 15.68
C ALA A 77 6.72 -14.31 16.04
N VAL A 78 6.11 -15.41 15.59
CA VAL A 78 4.72 -15.81 15.92
C VAL A 78 4.63 -17.33 16.06
N LYS A 79 3.52 -17.83 16.62
CA LYS A 79 3.23 -19.27 16.57
C LYS A 79 2.54 -19.66 15.26
N PRO A 80 2.64 -20.94 14.84
CA PRO A 80 1.83 -21.48 13.76
C PRO A 80 0.33 -21.21 14.01
N GLY A 81 -0.40 -20.87 12.94
CA GLY A 81 -1.82 -20.53 12.99
C GLY A 81 -2.14 -19.12 13.48
N GLU A 82 -1.19 -18.36 14.02
CA GLU A 82 -1.40 -16.96 14.41
C GLU A 82 -1.24 -16.02 13.20
N ALA A 83 -2.05 -14.96 13.18
CA ALA A 83 -1.87 -13.88 12.22
C ALA A 83 -0.65 -13.05 12.61
N ILE A 84 0.05 -12.51 11.62
CA ILE A 84 1.30 -11.76 11.79
C ILE A 84 0.95 -10.28 11.95
N PRO A 85 1.19 -9.67 13.13
CA PRO A 85 0.95 -8.25 13.36
C PRO A 85 1.90 -7.39 12.54
N ILE A 86 1.34 -6.35 11.93
CA ILE A 86 2.07 -5.34 11.17
C ILE A 86 1.54 -3.97 11.62
N ARG A 87 2.43 -3.04 11.91
CA ARG A 87 2.08 -1.63 12.19
C ARG A 87 2.69 -0.76 11.11
N LEU A 88 1.85 0.07 10.48
CA LEU A 88 2.26 0.99 9.43
C LEU A 88 1.98 2.44 9.84
N GLU A 89 2.98 3.30 9.70
CA GLU A 89 2.88 4.74 9.89
C GLU A 89 3.18 5.42 8.55
N ALA A 90 2.13 5.72 7.80
CA ALA A 90 2.25 6.24 6.44
C ALA A 90 2.76 7.69 6.45
N CYS A 91 3.80 7.94 5.66
CA CYS A 91 4.36 9.26 5.42
C CYS A 91 3.73 9.86 4.16
N MET A 92 2.96 10.94 4.31
CA MET A 92 2.24 11.58 3.21
C MET A 92 2.51 13.07 3.15
N HIS A 93 2.40 13.64 1.94
CA HIS A 93 2.58 15.06 1.75
C HIS A 93 1.44 15.84 2.45
N PRO A 94 1.71 17.02 3.04
CA PRO A 94 0.73 17.79 3.82
C PRO A 94 -0.49 18.24 3.00
N CYS A 95 -0.36 18.36 1.68
CA CYS A 95 -1.49 18.71 0.81
C CYS A 95 -2.54 17.59 0.70
N LEU A 96 -2.20 16.34 1.08
CA LEU A 96 -3.09 15.18 0.97
C LEU A 96 -3.93 14.98 2.24
N LYS A 97 -5.24 14.84 2.03
CA LYS A 97 -6.23 14.51 3.05
C LYS A 97 -6.66 13.05 2.90
N THR A 98 -6.50 12.29 3.98
CA THR A 98 -6.92 10.88 4.06
C THR A 98 -8.11 10.76 5.00
N ASN A 99 -9.18 10.08 4.56
CA ASN A 99 -10.44 9.99 5.31
C ASN A 99 -10.69 8.58 5.88
N ALA A 100 -10.19 7.54 5.21
CA ALA A 100 -10.28 6.16 5.64
C ALA A 100 -9.12 5.33 5.08
N PHE A 101 -8.91 4.16 5.67
CA PHE A 101 -8.01 3.15 5.13
C PHE A 101 -8.73 1.81 5.00
N ALA A 102 -8.22 0.97 4.13
CA ALA A 102 -8.57 -0.43 4.10
C ALA A 102 -7.31 -1.24 3.79
N TYR A 103 -7.38 -2.53 4.06
CA TYR A 103 -6.29 -3.41 3.70
C TYR A 103 -6.77 -4.79 3.27
N ARG A 104 -5.92 -5.44 2.51
CA ARG A 104 -6.03 -6.85 2.14
C ARG A 104 -4.76 -7.55 2.49
N HIS A 105 -4.88 -8.80 2.86
CA HIS A 105 -3.74 -9.69 3.02
C HIS A 105 -3.80 -10.83 2.01
N ALA A 106 -2.64 -11.37 1.70
CA ALA A 106 -2.50 -12.56 0.88
C ALA A 106 -1.30 -13.36 1.37
N PHE A 107 -1.32 -14.67 1.11
CA PHE A 107 -0.15 -15.53 1.29
C PHE A 107 -0.08 -16.55 0.17
N ARG A 108 1.12 -17.07 -0.06
CA ARG A 108 1.38 -18.21 -0.95
C ARG A 108 2.44 -19.09 -0.32
N CYS A 109 2.37 -20.39 -0.58
CA CYS A 109 3.32 -21.36 -0.04
C CYS A 109 3.98 -22.20 -1.16
N PRO A 110 4.75 -21.58 -2.07
CA PRO A 110 5.43 -22.31 -3.14
C PRO A 110 6.45 -23.29 -2.56
N GLY A 111 6.36 -24.56 -2.93
CA GLY A 111 7.35 -25.57 -2.56
C GLY A 111 7.50 -25.83 -1.06
N GLY A 112 6.52 -25.43 -0.22
CA GLY A 112 6.55 -25.63 1.23
C GLY A 112 7.18 -24.48 2.02
N ALA A 113 7.70 -23.43 1.38
CA ALA A 113 8.04 -22.17 2.03
C ALA A 113 6.87 -21.20 1.87
N CYS A 114 6.41 -20.57 2.96
CA CYS A 114 5.30 -19.63 2.93
C CYS A 114 5.78 -18.18 2.99
N GLU A 115 5.17 -17.33 2.18
CA GLU A 115 5.36 -15.87 2.22
C GLU A 115 4.01 -15.17 2.34
N ALA A 116 4.00 -14.01 3.00
CA ALA A 116 2.79 -13.25 3.27
C ALA A 116 2.95 -11.77 2.91
N THR A 117 1.83 -11.10 2.71
CA THR A 117 1.78 -9.66 2.48
C THR A 117 0.53 -9.06 3.10
N ALA A 118 0.59 -7.75 3.40
CA ALA A 118 -0.56 -6.93 3.67
C ALA A 118 -0.46 -5.65 2.82
N VAL A 119 -1.44 -5.46 1.94
CA VAL A 119 -1.61 -4.29 1.09
C VAL A 119 -2.54 -3.32 1.80
N LEU A 120 -2.00 -2.22 2.32
CA LEU A 120 -2.77 -1.13 2.91
C LEU A 120 -2.94 0.00 1.89
N TRP A 121 -4.12 0.60 1.87
CA TRP A 121 -4.40 1.79 1.08
C TRP A 121 -5.31 2.76 1.80
N PHE A 122 -5.25 4.02 1.38
CA PHE A 122 -6.15 5.09 1.74
C PHE A 122 -7.12 5.32 0.60
N GLY A 123 -8.41 5.27 0.89
CA GLY A 123 -9.47 5.55 -0.07
C GLY A 123 -9.87 7.01 -0.05
N ASP A 124 -10.42 7.49 -1.17
CA ASP A 124 -10.95 8.85 -1.33
C ASP A 124 -9.96 9.93 -0.88
N VAL A 125 -8.68 9.72 -1.19
CA VAL A 125 -7.64 10.71 -0.89
C VAL A 125 -7.86 11.88 -1.82
N THR A 126 -7.94 13.06 -1.24
CA THR A 126 -8.11 14.33 -1.95
C THR A 126 -6.96 15.27 -1.61
N GLY A 127 -6.77 16.31 -2.40
CA GLY A 127 -5.72 17.30 -2.16
C GLY A 127 -6.05 18.63 -2.80
N SER A 128 -5.27 19.65 -2.47
CA SER A 128 -5.38 20.96 -3.10
C SER A 128 -3.98 21.54 -3.20
N GLU A 129 -3.64 22.11 -4.36
CA GLU A 129 -2.31 22.69 -4.61
C GLU A 129 -1.18 21.68 -4.38
N CYS A 130 -1.43 20.41 -4.72
CA CYS A 130 -0.44 19.36 -4.58
C CYS A 130 0.59 19.42 -5.71
N PRO A 131 1.89 19.24 -5.41
CA PRO A 131 2.91 19.00 -6.43
C PRO A 131 2.55 17.80 -7.31
N SER A 132 3.00 17.79 -8.56
CA SER A 132 2.72 16.69 -9.49
C SER A 132 3.34 15.34 -9.05
N ASP A 133 4.35 15.38 -8.19
CA ASP A 133 5.04 14.22 -7.62
C ASP A 133 4.57 13.86 -6.20
N VAL A 134 3.43 14.40 -5.75
CA VAL A 134 2.89 14.22 -4.39
C VAL A 134 2.71 12.75 -3.97
N PHE A 135 2.44 11.86 -4.93
CA PHE A 135 2.28 10.42 -4.70
C PHE A 135 3.57 9.63 -4.94
N ALA A 136 4.56 10.22 -5.60
CA ALA A 136 5.87 9.63 -5.85
C ALA A 136 6.83 9.94 -4.68
N LYS A 137 8.04 10.37 -5.02
CA LYS A 137 9.12 10.66 -4.09
C LYS A 137 9.21 12.16 -3.79
N PHE A 138 8.22 12.70 -3.07
CA PHE A 138 8.29 14.08 -2.57
C PHE A 138 9.39 14.21 -1.49
N ASP A 139 9.88 15.42 -1.23
CA ASP A 139 10.93 15.67 -0.21
C ASP A 139 10.55 15.04 1.15
N PRO A 140 11.40 14.16 1.73
CA PRO A 140 11.17 13.61 3.07
C PRO A 140 10.95 14.65 4.16
N ALA A 141 11.49 15.88 4.00
CA ALA A 141 11.26 16.98 4.94
C ALA A 141 9.79 17.45 4.97
N LEU A 142 9.02 17.18 3.91
CA LEU A 142 7.59 17.46 3.83
C LEU A 142 6.73 16.29 4.34
N CYS A 143 7.34 15.29 4.97
CA CYS A 143 6.62 14.12 5.46
C CYS A 143 5.71 14.45 6.66
N VAL A 144 4.41 14.25 6.49
CA VAL A 144 3.46 14.20 7.60
C VAL A 144 3.07 12.76 7.86
N TYR A 145 3.54 12.21 8.98
CA TYR A 145 3.15 10.88 9.43
C TYR A 145 1.67 10.86 9.81
N LYS A 146 0.92 9.96 9.20
CA LYS A 146 -0.45 9.64 9.60
C LYS A 146 -0.42 8.79 10.88
N PRO A 147 -1.52 8.76 11.66
CA PRO A 147 -1.63 7.88 12.81
C PRO A 147 -1.26 6.44 12.44
N ALA A 148 -0.62 5.74 13.36
CA ALA A 148 -0.24 4.35 13.16
C ALA A 148 -1.47 3.47 12.92
N ILE A 149 -1.33 2.53 12.00
CA ILE A 149 -2.37 1.59 11.62
C ILE A 149 -1.86 0.17 11.88
N ASP A 150 -2.52 -0.54 12.80
CA ASP A 150 -2.25 -1.94 13.06
C ASP A 150 -3.10 -2.81 12.11
N ILE A 151 -2.42 -3.60 11.28
CA ILE A 151 -3.00 -4.57 10.36
C ILE A 151 -2.40 -5.95 10.60
N LYS A 152 -2.88 -6.95 9.86
CA LYS A 152 -2.43 -8.34 9.99
C LYS A 152 -2.19 -8.97 8.63
N ALA A 153 -1.13 -9.76 8.51
CA ALA A 153 -0.91 -10.72 7.43
C ALA A 153 -1.18 -12.16 7.92
N GLY A 154 -1.41 -13.10 7.00
CA GLY A 154 -1.72 -14.50 7.35
C GLY A 154 -3.07 -14.65 8.08
N PRO A 155 -3.31 -15.74 8.83
CA PRO A 155 -2.34 -16.73 9.31
C PRO A 155 -1.79 -17.64 8.19
N LEU A 156 -0.62 -18.22 8.43
CA LEU A 156 0.06 -19.13 7.49
C LEU A 156 -0.30 -20.61 7.71
N GLY A 157 -1.39 -20.88 8.43
CA GLY A 157 -1.79 -22.24 8.82
C GLY A 157 -0.72 -22.91 9.71
N ASP A 158 -0.48 -24.19 9.48
CA ASP A 158 0.47 -25.00 10.26
C ASP A 158 1.94 -24.85 9.80
N PHE A 159 2.26 -23.82 9.01
CA PHE A 159 3.64 -23.58 8.55
C PHE A 159 4.58 -23.35 9.74
N GLU A 160 5.78 -23.93 9.65
CA GLU A 160 6.90 -23.68 10.56
C GLU A 160 8.16 -23.35 9.75
N GLY A 161 8.93 -22.38 10.24
CA GLY A 161 10.13 -21.85 9.59
C GLY A 161 10.09 -20.33 9.46
N ASP A 162 11.07 -19.79 8.75
CA ASP A 162 11.14 -18.38 8.46
C ASP A 162 10.26 -18.06 7.24
N ALA A 163 9.32 -17.14 7.40
CA ALA A 163 8.44 -16.67 6.34
C ALA A 163 8.78 -15.22 5.97
N PRO A 164 9.03 -14.91 4.68
CA PRO A 164 9.19 -13.53 4.26
C PRO A 164 7.84 -12.82 4.26
N ILE A 165 7.87 -11.56 4.70
CA ILE A 165 6.74 -10.64 4.72
C ILE A 165 7.08 -9.45 3.84
N VAL A 166 6.22 -9.21 2.85
CA VAL A 166 6.39 -8.11 1.89
C VAL A 166 5.41 -6.99 2.23
N ILE A 167 5.92 -5.77 2.43
CA ILE A 167 5.14 -4.53 2.51
C ILE A 167 5.21 -3.84 1.14
N PRO A 168 4.29 -4.16 0.22
CA PRO A 168 4.56 -3.99 -1.20
C PRO A 168 4.49 -2.52 -1.62
N TYR A 169 5.39 -2.13 -2.52
CA TYR A 169 5.17 -1.01 -3.41
C TYR A 169 4.21 -1.42 -4.53
N LEU A 170 3.19 -0.59 -4.76
CA LEU A 170 2.19 -0.74 -5.82
C LEU A 170 1.89 0.65 -6.38
N SER A 171 1.43 0.73 -7.63
CA SER A 171 0.88 1.97 -8.19
C SER A 171 -0.53 2.25 -7.65
N ASN A 172 -1.02 3.49 -7.81
CA ASN A 172 -2.40 3.84 -7.48
C ASN A 172 -3.40 2.96 -8.25
N ASP A 173 -3.15 2.70 -9.54
CA ASP A 173 -4.03 1.90 -10.39
C ASP A 173 -4.09 0.43 -9.92
N GLN A 174 -2.93 -0.18 -9.67
CA GLN A 174 -2.87 -1.54 -9.12
C GLN A 174 -3.59 -1.64 -7.78
N THR A 175 -3.46 -0.61 -6.94
CA THR A 175 -4.11 -0.56 -5.64
C THR A 175 -5.61 -0.37 -5.76
N ALA A 176 -6.07 0.44 -6.71
CA ALA A 176 -7.49 0.63 -7.01
C ALA A 176 -8.14 -0.68 -7.48
N GLU A 177 -7.43 -1.48 -8.30
CA GLU A 177 -7.90 -2.80 -8.73
C GLU A 177 -8.01 -3.79 -7.54
N ILE A 178 -7.02 -3.83 -6.65
CA ILE A 178 -7.09 -4.63 -5.42
C ILE A 178 -8.25 -4.17 -4.52
N ALA A 179 -8.44 -2.85 -4.39
CA ALA A 179 -9.47 -2.22 -3.57
C ALA A 179 -10.89 -2.50 -4.09
N ALA A 180 -11.06 -2.66 -5.40
CA ALA A 180 -12.33 -3.08 -6.01
C ALA A 180 -12.76 -4.50 -5.57
N GLY A 181 -11.84 -5.28 -4.98
CA GLY A 181 -12.15 -6.52 -4.26
C GLY A 181 -12.33 -7.76 -5.13
N ALA A 182 -12.13 -7.65 -6.44
CA ALA A 182 -12.19 -8.79 -7.36
C ALA A 182 -10.95 -9.69 -7.29
N ASP A 183 -9.80 -9.13 -6.89
CA ASP A 183 -8.54 -9.86 -6.90
C ASP A 183 -8.52 -11.02 -5.90
N THR A 184 -8.05 -12.17 -6.38
CA THR A 184 -7.60 -13.33 -5.62
C THR A 184 -6.20 -13.10 -5.06
N SER A 185 -5.74 -13.97 -4.15
CA SER A 185 -4.34 -13.94 -3.67
C SER A 185 -3.32 -14.01 -4.82
N ALA A 186 -3.61 -14.80 -5.86
CA ALA A 186 -2.72 -14.96 -7.00
C ALA A 186 -2.60 -13.66 -7.80
N GLU A 187 -3.70 -12.92 -7.98
CA GLU A 187 -3.71 -11.63 -8.66
C GLU A 187 -2.99 -10.56 -7.82
N ILE A 188 -3.20 -10.52 -6.51
CA ILE A 188 -2.44 -9.64 -5.60
C ILE A 188 -0.93 -9.90 -5.74
N TRP A 189 -0.50 -11.17 -5.66
CA TRP A 189 0.90 -11.53 -5.83
C TRP A 189 1.43 -11.20 -7.22
N SER A 190 0.64 -11.40 -8.28
CA SER A 190 1.03 -11.03 -9.64
C SER A 190 1.34 -9.53 -9.77
N ARG A 191 0.59 -8.66 -9.06
CA ARG A 191 0.86 -7.22 -9.04
C ARG A 191 2.10 -6.89 -8.23
N ILE A 192 2.28 -7.55 -7.09
CA ILE A 192 3.47 -7.35 -6.24
C ILE A 192 4.74 -7.73 -7.00
N ASP A 193 4.73 -8.90 -7.65
CA ASP A 193 5.87 -9.42 -8.41
C ASP A 193 6.16 -8.60 -9.69
N ALA A 194 5.16 -7.88 -10.22
CA ALA A 194 5.34 -6.97 -11.34
C ALA A 194 6.11 -5.68 -10.97
N ASN A 195 6.30 -5.42 -9.67
CA ASN A 195 7.02 -4.26 -9.17
C ASN A 195 8.36 -4.67 -8.54
N VAL A 196 9.39 -3.85 -8.74
CA VAL A 196 10.65 -4.00 -8.00
C VAL A 196 10.44 -3.55 -6.56
N GLN A 197 10.62 -4.47 -5.62
CA GLN A 197 10.52 -4.20 -4.19
C GLN A 197 11.89 -3.82 -3.63
N GLU A 198 11.97 -2.69 -2.94
CA GLU A 198 13.16 -2.31 -2.17
C GLU A 198 13.40 -3.28 -1.01
N GLU A 199 14.66 -3.56 -0.68
CA GLU A 199 15.02 -4.49 0.41
C GLU A 199 14.42 -4.08 1.77
N SER A 200 14.26 -2.78 2.00
CA SER A 200 13.63 -2.25 3.21
C SER A 200 12.18 -2.74 3.40
N ARG A 201 11.49 -3.13 2.32
CA ARG A 201 10.11 -3.65 2.35
C ARG A 201 10.01 -5.13 2.66
N LEU A 202 11.15 -5.83 2.74
CA LEU A 202 11.24 -7.25 2.97
C LEU A 202 11.61 -7.51 4.43
N PHE A 203 10.69 -8.15 5.14
CA PHE A 203 10.84 -8.57 6.52
C PHE A 203 10.86 -10.09 6.57
N THR A 204 11.37 -10.64 7.67
CA THR A 204 11.32 -12.06 7.96
C THR A 204 10.68 -12.26 9.31
N VAL A 205 9.67 -13.13 9.38
CA VAL A 205 9.06 -13.58 10.64
C VAL A 205 9.41 -15.04 10.89
N SER A 206 9.83 -15.34 12.11
CA SER A 206 10.07 -16.72 12.53
C SER A 206 8.78 -17.36 13.05
N VAL A 207 8.33 -18.44 12.41
CA VAL A 207 7.12 -19.17 12.79
C VAL A 207 7.52 -20.50 13.42
N ALA A 208 7.29 -20.65 14.73
CA ALA A 208 7.65 -21.88 15.44
C ALA A 208 6.74 -22.10 16.65
N ALA A 209 6.43 -23.36 16.98
CA ALA A 209 5.60 -23.68 18.15
C ALA A 209 6.17 -23.13 19.49
N GLY A 210 7.50 -22.97 19.57
CA GLY A 210 8.20 -22.41 20.73
C GLY A 210 8.28 -20.88 20.77
N SER A 211 7.80 -20.18 19.72
CA SER A 211 7.79 -18.71 19.67
C SER A 211 6.82 -18.11 20.69
N PRO A 212 7.04 -16.84 21.12
CA PRO A 212 6.02 -16.10 21.85
C PRO A 212 4.73 -16.02 21.01
N SER A 213 3.59 -15.86 21.67
CA SER A 213 2.37 -15.51 20.95
C SER A 213 2.50 -14.14 20.31
N ALA A 214 1.91 -13.99 19.13
CA ALA A 214 1.89 -12.75 18.37
C ALA A 214 1.44 -11.58 19.26
N PRO A 215 2.19 -10.46 19.28
CA PRO A 215 1.77 -9.29 20.02
C PRO A 215 0.45 -8.73 19.45
N ALA A 216 -0.32 -8.00 20.26
CA ALA A 216 -1.59 -7.43 19.79
C ALA A 216 -1.39 -6.36 18.71
N ALA A 217 -0.29 -5.61 18.80
CA ALA A 217 0.16 -4.56 17.90
C ALA A 217 1.69 -4.59 17.81
N CYS A 218 2.26 -3.93 16.80
CA CYS A 218 3.71 -3.84 16.64
C CYS A 218 4.27 -2.49 17.11
N ASP A 219 4.01 -2.14 18.37
CA ASP A 219 4.51 -0.94 19.04
C ASP A 219 5.73 -1.17 19.94
N ASP A 220 6.02 -2.43 20.27
CA ASP A 220 7.22 -2.83 21.02
C ASP A 220 8.39 -3.19 20.08
N PRO A 221 9.50 -2.41 20.08
CA PRO A 221 10.66 -2.67 19.23
C PRO A 221 11.44 -3.94 19.61
N ASP A 222 11.23 -4.50 20.81
CA ASP A 222 11.84 -5.77 21.18
C ASP A 222 11.12 -6.94 20.50
N LEU A 223 9.81 -6.83 20.30
CA LEU A 223 8.97 -7.86 19.69
C LEU A 223 8.82 -7.70 18.16
N CYS A 224 9.00 -6.49 17.63
CA CYS A 224 8.82 -6.20 16.22
C CYS A 224 10.09 -5.61 15.59
N ASP A 225 10.33 -5.98 14.33
CA ASP A 225 11.34 -5.38 13.47
C ASP A 225 10.73 -4.14 12.80
N CYS A 226 11.26 -2.98 13.14
CA CYS A 226 10.77 -1.68 12.68
C CYS A 226 11.83 -0.97 11.85
N ARG A 227 11.44 -0.46 10.69
CA ARG A 227 12.33 0.34 9.84
C ARG A 227 11.56 1.30 8.94
N ASP A 228 12.28 2.30 8.44
CA ASP A 228 11.76 3.20 7.41
C ASP A 228 11.79 2.52 6.04
N VAL A 229 10.77 2.77 5.24
CA VAL A 229 10.53 2.16 3.93
C VAL A 229 10.14 3.22 2.91
N GLY A 230 10.65 3.10 1.67
CA GLY A 230 10.32 4.01 0.57
C GLY A 230 10.98 5.40 0.65
N PHE A 231 12.21 5.48 1.18
CA PHE A 231 13.02 6.70 1.24
C PHE A 231 14.28 6.59 0.39
#